data_AF-A0A7C5E7W8-F1
#
_entry.id   AF-A0A7C5E7W8-F1
#
_cell.length_a   1.000
_cell.length_b   1.000
_cell.length_c   1.000
_cell.angle_alpha   90.00
_cell.angle_beta   90.00
_cell.angle_gamma   90.00
#
_symmetry.space_group_name_H-M   'P 1'
#
loop_
_entity.id
_entity.type
_entity.pdbx_description
1 polymer ?
#
loop_
_entity_poly.entity_id
_entity_poly.type
_entity_poly.pdbx_seq_one_letter_code
_entity_poly.pdbx_strand_id
1 'polypeptide(L)' 'KLLKGETIPELQTYTMAELTNDESQQGEVAAYFLPVEQVDKDNVYDLVVKSGFQTYDDVYRDIPEDQRPPKP' A
#
# COMPACT_ATOMS: atom_id res chain seq x y z
N LYS A 1 0.21 15.28 13.76
CA LYS A 1 0.09 14.07 14.59
C LYS A 1 1.46 13.67 15.12
N LEU A 2 2.36 13.12 14.28
CA LEU A 2 3.72 12.72 14.70
C LEU A 2 4.56 13.86 15.32
N LEU A 3 4.70 14.99 14.63
CA LEU A 3 5.46 16.17 15.12
C LEU A 3 4.88 16.79 16.42
N LYS A 4 3.64 16.44 16.78
CA LYS A 4 2.94 16.95 17.97
C LYS A 4 2.98 15.95 19.13
N GLY A 5 3.62 14.79 18.96
CA GLY A 5 3.63 13.71 19.96
C GLY A 5 2.26 13.07 20.19
N GLU A 6 1.31 13.23 19.27
CA GLU A 6 0.00 12.61 19.37
C GLU A 6 0.12 11.10 19.11
N THR A 7 -0.54 10.29 19.93
CA THR A 7 -0.62 8.84 19.75
C THR A 7 -1.41 8.50 18.49
N ILE A 8 -0.84 7.62 17.68
CA ILE A 8 -1.45 7.10 16.46
C ILE A 8 -1.79 5.64 16.77
N PRO A 9 -3.09 5.28 16.92
CA PRO A 9 -3.49 3.93 17.33
C PRO A 9 -3.05 2.84 16.34
N GLU A 10 -2.77 3.22 15.10
CA GLU A 10 -2.28 2.34 14.05
C GLU A 10 -0.78 2.01 14.17
N LEU A 11 -0.01 2.78 14.95
CA LEU A 11 1.41 2.51 15.19
C LEU A 11 1.57 1.46 16.30
N GLN A 12 2.24 0.36 15.96
CA GLN A 12 2.61 -0.70 16.89
C GLN A 12 4.13 -0.76 17.01
N THR A 13 4.64 -1.08 18.19
CA THR A 13 6.08 -1.27 18.41
C THR A 13 6.48 -2.67 17.98
N TYR A 14 7.51 -2.77 17.14
CA TYR A 14 8.12 -4.03 16.71
C TYR A 14 9.61 -4.00 17.04
N THR A 15 10.17 -5.17 17.33
CA THR A 15 11.62 -5.32 17.47
C THR A 15 12.29 -5.36 16.09
N MET A 16 13.54 -4.90 16.02
CA MET A 16 14.33 -5.02 14.79
C MET A 16 14.47 -6.48 14.35
N ALA A 17 14.62 -7.40 15.30
CA ALA A 17 14.72 -8.83 15.03
C ALA A 17 13.48 -9.38 14.29
N GLU A 18 12.27 -9.00 14.71
CA GLU A 18 11.02 -9.40 14.06
C GLU A 18 10.90 -8.83 12.64
N LEU A 19 11.33 -7.58 12.43
CA LEU A 19 11.23 -6.92 11.13
C LEU A 19 12.24 -7.43 10.10
N THR A 20 13.45 -7.77 10.55
CA THR A 20 14.54 -8.21 9.66
C THR A 20 14.67 -9.72 9.58
N ASN A 21 13.94 -10.47 10.42
CA ASN A 21 14.09 -11.92 10.58
C ASN A 21 15.55 -12.32 10.95
N ASP A 22 16.20 -11.51 11.80
CA ASP A 22 17.59 -11.68 12.25
C ASP A 22 17.69 -11.35 13.75
N GLU A 23 17.90 -12.37 14.58
CA GLU A 23 17.96 -12.25 16.05
C GLU A 23 19.15 -11.42 16.57
N SER A 24 20.16 -11.15 15.75
CA SER A 24 21.30 -10.33 16.16
C SER A 24 20.99 -8.83 16.20
N GLN A 25 19.90 -8.42 15.55
CA GLN A 25 19.52 -7.01 15.42
C GLN A 25 18.76 -6.51 16.66
N GLN A 26 19.29 -5.45 17.26
CA GLN A 26 18.77 -4.85 18.48
C GLN A 26 18.00 -3.56 18.21
N GLY A 27 17.05 -3.25 19.07
CA GLY A 27 16.27 -2.02 19.03
C GLY A 27 14.79 -2.27 18.72
N GLU A 28 14.01 -1.22 18.90
CA GLU A 28 12.56 -1.21 18.70
C GLU A 28 12.17 0.00 17.87
N VAL A 29 11.15 -0.17 17.02
CA VAL A 29 10.62 0.91 16.20
C VAL A 29 9.09 0.82 16.16
N ALA A 30 8.44 1.98 16.19
CA ALA A 30 7.01 2.07 15.94
C ALA A 30 6.75 1.99 14.42
N ALA A 31 6.03 0.98 13.97
CA ALA A 31 5.64 0.80 12.58
C ALA A 31 4.12 0.69 12.44
N TYR A 32 3.61 1.18 11.33
CA TYR A 32 2.24 0.93 10.89
C TYR A 32 2.31 0.10 9.61
N PHE A 33 1.94 -1.17 9.72
CA PHE A 33 1.84 -2.03 8.55
C PHE A 33 0.59 -1.69 7.76
N LEU A 34 0.80 -1.13 6.58
CA LEU A 34 -0.28 -0.87 5.65
C LEU A 34 -0.89 -2.20 5.20
N PRO A 35 -2.24 -2.30 5.18
CA PRO A 35 -2.90 -3.49 4.66
C PRO A 35 -2.49 -3.68 3.20
N VAL A 36 -2.13 -4.92 2.86
CA VAL A 36 -1.82 -5.30 1.48
C VAL A 36 -3.11 -5.80 0.85
N GLU A 37 -3.49 -5.17 -0.27
CA GLU A 37 -4.62 -5.62 -1.08
C GLU A 37 -4.11 -6.40 -2.30
N GLN A 38 -4.69 -7.57 -2.54
CA GLN A 38 -4.41 -8.32 -3.76
C GLN A 38 -5.15 -7.66 -4.92
N VAL A 39 -4.40 -7.26 -5.95
CA VAL A 39 -4.99 -6.66 -7.15
C VAL A 39 -5.41 -7.73 -8.14
N ASP A 40 -6.64 -7.63 -8.64
CA ASP A 40 -7.23 -8.46 -9.68
C ASP A 40 -7.96 -7.61 -10.74
N LYS A 41 -8.65 -8.25 -11.68
CA LYS A 41 -9.34 -7.56 -12.77
C LYS A 41 -10.50 -6.69 -12.30
N ASP A 42 -11.11 -7.04 -11.17
CA ASP A 42 -12.32 -6.40 -10.69
C ASP A 42 -11.99 -5.17 -9.84
N ASN A 43 -10.84 -5.16 -9.14
CA ASN A 43 -10.44 -4.07 -8.24
C ASN A 43 -9.29 -3.16 -8.75
N VAL A 44 -8.59 -3.54 -9.83
CA VAL A 44 -7.43 -2.79 -10.33
C VAL A 44 -7.74 -1.33 -10.65
N TYR A 45 -8.94 -1.03 -11.16
CA TYR A 45 -9.33 0.35 -11.46
C TYR A 45 -9.34 1.22 -10.19
N ASP A 46 -10.01 0.75 -9.14
CA ASP A 46 -10.15 1.52 -7.91
C ASP A 46 -8.85 1.59 -7.11
N LEU A 47 -8.09 0.49 -7.04
CA LEU A 47 -6.87 0.43 -6.23
C LEU A 47 -5.65 1.06 -6.88
N VAL A 48 -5.56 1.05 -8.22
CA VAL A 48 -4.36 1.48 -8.95
C VAL A 48 -4.58 2.81 -9.70
N VAL A 49 -5.70 2.94 -10.41
CA VAL A 49 -5.95 4.12 -11.25
C VAL A 49 -6.53 5.24 -10.42
N LYS A 50 -7.63 4.98 -9.70
CA LYS A 50 -8.34 6.00 -8.92
C LYS A 50 -7.53 6.50 -7.72
N SER A 51 -6.65 5.65 -7.17
CA SER A 51 -5.68 6.05 -6.14
C SER A 51 -4.58 6.97 -6.67
N GLY A 52 -4.41 7.07 -8.00
CA GLY A 52 -3.35 7.84 -8.64
C GLY A 52 -1.99 7.14 -8.67
N PHE A 53 -1.94 5.84 -8.37
CA PHE A 53 -0.68 5.07 -8.40
C PHE A 53 -0.13 4.91 -9.82
N GLN A 54 -1.00 4.68 -10.81
CA GLN A 54 -0.67 4.65 -12.23
C GLN A 54 -1.77 5.32 -13.05
N THR A 55 -1.44 5.79 -14.26
CA THR A 55 -2.45 6.38 -15.15
C THR A 55 -3.35 5.31 -15.76
N TYR A 56 -4.60 5.68 -16.07
CA TYR A 56 -5.55 4.78 -16.73
C TYR A 56 -4.98 4.23 -18.05
N ASP A 57 -4.41 5.10 -18.89
CA ASP A 57 -3.93 4.71 -20.21
C ASP A 57 -2.70 3.79 -20.13
N ASP A 58 -1.88 3.88 -19.06
CA ASP A 58 -0.77 2.95 -18.84
C ASP A 58 -1.24 1.58 -18.36
N VAL A 59 -2.24 1.53 -17.47
CA VAL A 59 -2.80 0.27 -16.95
C VAL A 59 -3.56 -0.50 -18.03
N TYR A 60 -4.27 0.19 -18.94
CA TYR A 60 -5.14 -0.44 -19.94
C TYR A 60 -4.63 -0.35 -21.39
N ARG A 61 -3.35 0.00 -21.61
CA ARG A 61 -2.76 0.24 -22.94
C ARG A 61 -3.06 -0.85 -23.96
N ASP A 62 -2.93 -2.11 -23.56
CA ASP A 62 -3.04 -3.29 -24.42
C ASP A 62 -4.38 -4.03 -24.30
N ILE A 63 -5.38 -3.42 -23.66
CA ILE A 63 -6.73 -3.97 -23.52
C ILE A 63 -7.62 -3.35 -24.61
N PRO A 64 -8.45 -4.11 -25.34
CA PRO A 64 -9.45 -3.54 -26.26
C PRO A 64 -10.39 -2.54 -25.57
N GLU A 65 -10.76 -1.42 -26.22
CA GLU A 65 -11.54 -0.34 -25.58
C GLU A 65 -12.88 -0.79 -25.00
N ASP A 66 -13.54 -1.76 -25.64
CA ASP A 66 -14.80 -2.36 -25.22
C ASP A 66 -14.66 -3.24 -23.96
N GLN A 67 -13.44 -3.58 -23.56
CA GLN A 67 -13.12 -4.37 -22.37
C GLN A 67 -12.52 -3.54 -21.23
N ARG A 68 -12.37 -2.22 -21.41
CA ARG A 68 -11.82 -1.34 -20.37
C ARG A 68 -12.94 -0.79 -19.47
N PRO A 69 -12.65 -0.49 -18.19
CA PRO A 69 -13.56 0.29 -17.36
C PRO A 69 -13.79 1.69 -17.95
N PRO A 70 -14.90 2.38 -17.66
CA PRO A 70 -15.13 3.74 -18.15
C PRO A 70 -14.02 4.70 -17.70
N LYS A 71 -13.61 5.62 -18.58
CA LYS A 71 -12.62 6.64 -18.24
C LYS A 71 -13.18 7.61 -17.18
N PRO A 72 -12.37 8.03 -16.18
CA PRO A 72 -12.75 9.05 -15.20
C PRO A 72 -12.93 10.43 -15.82
#